data_AF-A0A382J4W4-F1
#
_entry.id   AF-A0A382J4W4-F1
#
_cell.length_a   1.000
_cell.length_b   1.000
_cell.length_c   1.000
_cell.angle_alpha   90.00
_cell.angle_beta   90.00
_cell.angle_gamma   90.00
#
_symmetry.space_group_name_H-M   'P 1'
#
loop_
_entity.id
_entity.type
_entity.pdbx_description
1 polymer ?
#
loop_
_entity_poly.entity_id
_entity_poly.type
_entity_poly.pdbx_seq_one_letter_code
_entity_poly.pdbx_strand_id
1 'polypeptide(L)' 'VANGNEIADIVEFKKMLMKRKELVARCLTEKMLIYATGRKLEATDRGEVNRPVAELAKKENRLRDRVHLVATSKIFLSK' A
#
# COMPACT_ATOMS: atom_id res chain seq x y z
N VAL A 1 9.47 16.84 -12.27
CA VAL A 1 8.62 17.99 -12.64
C VAL A 1 7.33 17.87 -11.85
N ALA A 2 6.86 18.93 -11.21
CA ALA A 2 5.57 18.92 -10.52
C ALA A 2 4.50 19.26 -11.56
N ASN A 3 3.78 18.23 -12.02
CA ASN A 3 2.67 18.38 -12.96
C ASN A 3 1.44 18.74 -12.11
N GLY A 4 1.31 20.02 -11.75
CA GLY A 4 0.17 20.52 -10.99
C GLY A 4 -1.11 20.40 -11.83
N ASN A 5 -1.75 19.23 -11.79
CA ASN A 5 -3.03 19.02 -12.43
C ASN A 5 -4.13 19.42 -11.44
N GLU A 6 -5.01 20.33 -11.86
CA GLU A 6 -6.25 20.60 -11.14
C GLU A 6 -7.15 19.37 -11.16
N ILE A 7 -7.90 19.17 -10.08
CA ILE A 7 -8.79 18.03 -9.89
C ILE A 7 -10.14 18.60 -9.51
N ALA A 8 -11.11 18.51 -10.42
CA ALA A 8 -12.41 19.16 -10.27
C ALA A 8 -13.27 18.49 -9.20
N ASP A 9 -13.19 17.16 -9.07
CA ASP A 9 -14.01 16.40 -8.13
C ASP A 9 -13.38 15.07 -7.67
N ILE A 10 -14.09 14.37 -6.78
CA ILE A 10 -13.70 13.07 -6.24
C ILE A 10 -13.61 11.95 -7.29
N VAL A 11 -14.40 12.04 -8.36
CA VAL A 11 -14.40 11.05 -9.45
C VAL A 11 -13.13 11.20 -10.28
N GLU A 12 -12.76 12.42 -10.61
CA GLU A 12 -11.51 12.74 -11.28
C GLU A 12 -10.30 12.39 -10.41
N PHE A 13 -10.36 12.66 -9.11
CA PHE A 13 -9.32 12.24 -8.17
C PHE A 13 -9.12 10.72 -8.20
N LYS A 14 -10.21 9.95 -8.11
CA LYS A 14 -10.16 8.49 -8.22
C LYS A 14 -9.58 8.03 -9.55
N LYS A 15 -9.98 8.65 -10.67
CA LYS A 15 -9.39 8.36 -12.00
C LYS A 15 -7.89 8.63 -12.04
N MET A 16 -7.43 9.72 -11.43
CA MET A 16 -6.00 10.04 -11.31
C MET A 16 -5.27 8.99 -10.46
N LEU A 17 -5.82 8.61 -9.31
CA LEU A 17 -5.27 7.56 -8.46
C LEU A 17 -5.19 6.21 -9.19
N MET A 18 -6.16 5.90 -10.07
CA MET A 18 -6.13 4.71 -10.91
C MET A 18 -4.99 4.71 -11.94
N LYS A 19 -4.37 5.86 -12.26
CA LYS A 19 -3.13 5.93 -13.05
C LYS A 19 -1.89 5.65 -12.19
N ARG A 20 -2.01 5.71 -10.87
CA ARG A 20 -0.92 5.53 -9.88
C ARG A 20 -1.28 4.46 -8.85
N LYS A 21 -1.81 3.31 -9.32
CA LYS A 21 -2.32 2.22 -8.46
C LYS A 21 -1.30 1.73 -7.43
N GLU A 22 -0.02 1.74 -7.79
CA GLU A 22 1.06 1.33 -6.90
C GLU A 22 1.15 2.22 -5.64
N LEU A 23 0.95 3.53 -5.77
CA LEU A 23 0.96 4.44 -4.61
C LEU A 23 -0.19 4.17 -3.65
N VAL A 24 -1.38 3.90 -4.21
CA VAL A 24 -2.56 3.54 -3.41
C VAL A 24 -2.34 2.19 -2.73
N ALA A 25 -1.83 1.21 -3.45
CA ALA A 25 -1.50 -0.11 -2.93
C ALA A 25 -0.48 -0.02 -1.79
N ARG A 26 0.59 0.75 -1.97
CA ARG A 26 1.61 1.00 -0.96
C ARG A 26 1.03 1.64 0.29
N CYS A 27 0.30 2.75 0.13
CA CYS A 27 -0.34 3.44 1.24
C CYS A 27 -1.26 2.50 2.03
N LEU A 28 -2.06 1.69 1.33
CA LEU A 28 -2.95 0.74 1.97
C LEU A 28 -2.19 -0.35 2.75
N THR A 29 -1.12 -0.92 2.18
CA THR A 29 -0.26 -1.89 2.88
C THR A 29 0.38 -1.29 4.13
N GLU A 30 0.92 -0.07 4.04
CA GLU A 30 1.53 0.63 5.18
C GLU A 30 0.50 0.82 6.30
N LYS A 31 -0.71 1.29 5.97
CA LYS A 31 -1.79 1.44 6.95
C LYS A 31 -2.18 0.10 7.59
N MET A 32 -2.35 -0.96 6.79
CA MET A 32 -2.67 -2.29 7.32
C MET A 32 -1.61 -2.79 8.31
N LEU A 33 -0.32 -2.64 7.99
CA LEU A 33 0.77 -3.04 8.88
C LEU A 33 0.79 -2.21 10.18
N ILE A 34 0.57 -0.89 10.11
CA ILE A 34 0.49 -0.02 11.29
C ILE A 34 -0.64 -0.48 12.21
N TYR A 35 -1.83 -0.73 11.68
CA TYR A 35 -2.98 -1.15 12.48
C TYR A 35 -2.84 -2.59 13.00
N ALA A 36 -2.24 -3.49 12.21
CA ALA A 36 -2.03 -4.88 12.62
C ALA A 36 -0.97 -5.02 13.72
N THR A 37 0.08 -4.19 13.68
CA THR A 37 1.18 -4.25 14.66
C THR A 37 1.00 -3.30 15.85
N GLY A 38 0.23 -2.22 15.69
CA GLY A 38 0.05 -1.18 16.70
C GLY A 38 1.23 -0.22 16.83
N ARG A 39 2.21 -0.26 15.92
CA ARG A 39 3.37 0.63 15.91
C ARG A 39 3.51 1.40 14.60
N LYS A 40 4.29 2.49 14.64
CA LYS A 40 4.73 3.17 13.42
C LYS A 40 5.75 2.29 12.68
N LEU A 41 5.73 2.37 11.36
CA LEU A 41 6.75 1.75 10.52
C LEU A 41 8.00 2.62 10.46
N GLU A 42 9.16 1.98 10.53
CA GLU A 42 10.48 2.61 10.46
C GLU A 42 11.12 2.43 9.08
N ALA A 43 12.26 3.08 8.85
CA ALA A 43 12.98 2.96 7.58
C ALA A 43 13.42 1.51 7.29
N THR A 44 13.69 0.73 8.34
CA THR A 44 14.04 -0.70 8.29
C THR A 44 12.89 -1.56 7.76
N ASP A 45 11.64 -1.15 7.98
CA ASP A 45 10.43 -1.87 7.53
C ASP A 45 10.14 -1.70 6.04
N ARG A 46 10.84 -0.81 5.33
CA ARG A 46 10.58 -0.51 3.91
C ARG A 46 10.64 -1.74 3.02
N GLY A 47 11.53 -2.69 3.31
CA GLY A 47 11.65 -3.94 2.54
C GLY A 47 10.38 -4.80 2.64
N GLU A 48 9.82 -4.89 3.83
CA GLU A 48 8.62 -5.67 4.14
C GLU A 48 7.33 -4.98 3.63
N VAL A 49 7.36 -3.66 3.40
CA VAL A 49 6.27 -2.93 2.72
C VAL A 49 6.36 -3.10 1.20
N ASN A 50 7.56 -2.95 0.63
CA ASN A 50 7.75 -2.97 -0.83
C ASN A 50 7.47 -4.35 -1.44
N ARG A 51 7.80 -5.44 -0.72
CA ARG A 51 7.60 -6.82 -1.21
C ARG A 51 6.12 -7.14 -1.48
N PRO A 52 5.17 -6.94 -0.53
CA PRO A 52 3.75 -7.12 -0.80
C PRO A 52 3.22 -6.24 -1.93
N VAL A 53 3.70 -5.00 -2.05
CA VAL A 53 3.27 -4.08 -3.10
C VAL A 53 3.68 -4.59 -4.48
N ALA A 54 4.91 -5.08 -4.63
CA ALA A 54 5.41 -5.68 -5.87
C ALA A 54 4.71 -7.00 -6.23
N GLU A 55 4.44 -7.85 -5.23
CA GLU A 55 3.75 -9.12 -5.43
C GLU A 55 2.27 -8.95 -5.79
N LEU A 56 1.60 -7.95 -5.19
CA LEU A 56 0.19 -7.66 -5.47
C LEU A 56 -0.02 -6.95 -6.81
N ALA A 57 0.98 -6.23 -7.32
CA ALA A 57 0.96 -5.69 -8.67
C ALA A 57 0.79 -6.80 -9.74
N LYS A 58 1.29 -8.02 -9.47
CA LYS A 58 1.17 -9.18 -10.37
C LYS A 58 -0.18 -9.92 -10.24
N LYS A 59 -0.93 -9.69 -9.16
CA LYS A 59 -2.18 -10.41 -8.82
C LYS A 59 -3.40 -9.48 -8.76
N GLU A 60 -3.46 -8.49 -9.65
CA GLU A 60 -4.55 -7.51 -9.74
C GLU A 60 -4.83 -6.70 -8.46
N ASN A 61 -3.90 -6.67 -7.50
CA ASN A 61 -4.03 -5.95 -6.23
C ASN A 61 -5.25 -6.32 -5.38
N ARG A 62 -5.68 -7.59 -5.39
CA ARG A 62 -6.85 -8.03 -4.60
C ARG A 62 -6.64 -7.79 -3.09
N LEU A 63 -7.67 -7.26 -2.43
CA LEU A 63 -7.63 -6.91 -1.01
C LEU A 63 -7.38 -8.12 -0.11
N ARG A 64 -8.01 -9.26 -0.41
CA ARG A 64 -7.87 -10.51 0.37
C ARG A 64 -6.42 -10.98 0.41
N ASP A 65 -5.76 -10.97 -0.73
CA ASP A 65 -4.36 -11.41 -0.85
C ASP A 65 -3.43 -10.47 -0.07
N ARG A 66 -3.76 -9.17 -0.03
CA ARG A 66 -3.05 -8.17 0.78
C ARG A 66 -3.17 -8.45 2.27
N VAL A 67 -4.37 -8.78 2.74
CA VAL A 67 -4.60 -9.15 4.15
C VAL A 67 -3.76 -10.37 4.52
N HIS A 68 -3.72 -11.39 3.66
CA HIS A 68 -2.89 -12.58 3.89
C HIS A 68 -1.40 -12.21 3.96
N LEU A 69 -0.89 -11.44 2.99
CA LEU A 69 0.51 -11.02 2.98
C LEU A 69 0.92 -10.22 4.21
N VAL A 70 0.03 -9.34 4.69
CA VAL A 70 0.26 -8.56 5.93
C VAL A 70 0.30 -9.49 7.13
N ALA A 71 -0.68 -10.39 7.28
CA ALA A 71 -0.76 -11.33 8.40
C ALA A 71 0.41 -12.35 8.43
N THR A 72 1.01 -12.66 7.28
CA THR A 72 2.18 -13.55 7.17
C THR A 72 3.52 -12.78 7.10
N SER A 73 3.50 -11.45 7.23
CA SER A 73 4.73 -10.64 7.15
C SER A 73 5.61 -10.84 8.37
N LYS A 74 6.92 -10.67 8.23
CA LYS A 74 7.84 -10.78 9.37
C LYS A 74 7.52 -9.74 10.44
N ILE A 75 7.16 -8.52 10.03
CA ILE A 75 6.76 -7.43 10.94
C ILE A 75 5.56 -7.82 11.81
N PHE A 76 4.61 -8.57 11.26
CA PHE A 76 3.44 -9.04 12.02
C PHE A 76 3.78 -10.22 12.92
N LEU A 77 4.61 -11.16 12.43
CA LEU A 77 4.95 -12.40 13.14
C LEU A 77 6.06 -12.23 14.19
N SER A 78 6.91 -11.21 14.08
CA SER A 78 7.98 -10.91 15.03
C SER A 78 7.48 -10.09 16.23
N LYS A 79 6.21 -10.27 16.59
CA LYS A 79 5.57 -9.61 17.72
C LYS A 79 5.83 -10.38 19.02
#